data_AF-I0KB43-F1
#
_entry.id   AF-I0KB43-F1
#
_cell.length_a   1.000
_cell.length_b   1.000
_cell.length_c   1.000
_cell.angle_alpha   90.00
_cell.angle_beta   90.00
_cell.angle_gamma   90.00
#
_symmetry.space_group_name_H-M   'P 1'
#
loop_
_entity.id
_entity.type
_entity.pdbx_description
1 polymer ?
#
loop_
_entity_poly.entity_id
_entity_poly.type
_entity_poly.pdbx_seq_one_letter_code
_entity_poly.pdbx_strand_id
1 'polypeptide(L)'
;MWLRADIQRDHHIFGYEQPDTTSRKLLLLSLFTDSVQGNPHQCLYGAYYESASLNDLHLTFVRFTNAFAESRLLSGAKPIDTLYFRKEWVMWTP
;
A
#
# COMPACT_ATOMS: atom_id res chain seq x y z
N MET A 1 -5.42 -8.23 11.36
CA MET A 1 -6.04 -7.99 10.04
C MET A 1 -4.92 -7.65 9.07
N TRP A 2 -4.61 -8.54 8.13
CA TRP A 2 -3.46 -8.43 7.22
C TRP A 2 -3.92 -7.93 5.86
N LEU A 3 -3.16 -7.02 5.25
CA LEU A 3 -3.37 -6.64 3.86
C LEU A 3 -2.84 -7.76 2.97
N ARG A 4 -3.73 -8.48 2.28
CA ARG A 4 -3.32 -9.39 1.20
C ARG A 4 -3.56 -8.68 -0.13
N ALA A 5 -2.46 -8.43 -0.83
CA ALA A 5 -2.47 -8.03 -2.22
C ALA A 5 -3.19 -9.12 -3.04
N ASP A 6 -4.24 -8.79 -3.80
CA ASP A 6 -4.81 -9.71 -4.79
C ASP A 6 -3.95 -9.64 -6.06
N ILE A 7 -2.78 -10.27 -5.97
CA ILE A 7 -1.76 -10.18 -7.01
C ILE A 7 -2.17 -10.90 -8.31
N GLN A 8 -3.26 -11.68 -8.29
CA GLN A 8 -3.79 -12.31 -9.50
C GLN A 8 -4.52 -11.33 -10.42
N ARG A 9 -4.90 -10.13 -9.94
CA ARG A 9 -5.65 -9.14 -10.73
C ARG A 9 -4.82 -7.93 -11.18
N ASP A 10 -3.93 -7.43 -10.33
CA ASP A 10 -3.05 -6.31 -10.67
C ASP A 10 -1.70 -6.45 -9.97
N HIS A 11 -0.63 -6.28 -10.74
CA HIS A 11 0.73 -6.59 -10.31
C HIS A 11 1.43 -5.42 -9.61
N HIS A 12 0.76 -4.27 -9.50
CA HIS A 12 1.23 -3.05 -8.84
C HIS A 12 0.12 -2.44 -7.99
N ILE A 13 0.25 -2.57 -6.68
CA ILE A 13 -0.67 -1.97 -5.72
C ILE A 13 -0.03 -0.72 -5.14
N PHE A 14 -0.49 0.44 -5.60
CA PHE A 14 -0.05 1.72 -5.07
C PHE A 14 -0.92 2.17 -3.90
N GLY A 15 -0.24 2.65 -2.85
CA GLY A 15 -0.83 3.46 -1.79
C GLY A 15 -0.62 4.93 -2.09
N TYR A 16 -1.69 5.71 -2.03
CA TYR A 16 -1.74 7.11 -2.39
C TYR A 16 -1.96 8.01 -1.17
N GLU A 17 -1.52 9.26 -1.24
CA GLU A 17 -1.71 10.28 -0.20
C GLU A 17 -3.19 10.72 -0.06
N GLN A 18 -3.95 10.66 -1.15
CA GLN A 18 -5.37 10.96 -1.19
C GLN A 18 -6.14 9.80 -1.85
N PRO A 19 -7.46 9.69 -1.68
CA PRO A 19 -8.29 8.71 -2.40
C PRO A 19 -8.44 9.10 -3.89
N ASP A 20 -7.31 9.28 -4.57
CA ASP A 20 -7.15 9.69 -5.95
C ASP A 20 -5.84 9.09 -6.51
N THR A 21 -5.92 8.40 -7.65
CA THR A 21 -4.75 7.80 -8.32
C THR A 21 -3.81 8.79 -8.98
N THR A 22 -4.20 10.06 -9.12
CA THR A 22 -3.33 11.13 -9.60
C THR A 22 -2.52 11.78 -8.48
N SER A 23 -2.87 11.49 -7.22
CA SER A 23 -2.15 12.00 -6.05
C SER A 23 -0.80 11.32 -5.87
N ARG A 24 -0.01 11.87 -4.93
CA ARG A 24 1.34 11.39 -4.65
C ARG A 24 1.33 9.91 -4.25
N LYS A 25 2.23 9.14 -4.88
CA LYS A 25 2.46 7.73 -4.54
C LYS A 25 3.31 7.65 -3.28
N LEU A 26 2.75 7.03 -2.25
CA LEU A 26 3.40 6.88 -0.96
C LEU A 26 4.08 5.52 -0.85
N LEU A 27 3.46 4.46 -1.36
CA LEU A 27 3.97 3.09 -1.24
C LEU A 27 3.61 2.25 -2.46
N LEU A 28 4.42 1.25 -2.80
CA LEU A 28 4.11 0.26 -3.82
C LEU A 28 4.30 -1.16 -3.27
N LEU A 29 3.33 -2.04 -3.54
CA LEU A 29 3.49 -3.48 -3.46
C LEU A 29 3.46 -4.08 -4.87
N SER A 30 4.49 -4.85 -5.26
CA SER A 30 4.57 -5.46 -6.59
C SER A 30 5.44 -6.71 -6.60
N LEU A 31 5.04 -7.75 -7.35
CA LEU A 31 5.90 -8.93 -7.54
C LEU A 31 7.03 -8.72 -8.54
N PHE A 32 7.03 -7.62 -9.29
CA PHE A 32 8.06 -7.37 -10.28
C PHE A 32 9.28 -6.70 -9.63
N THR A 33 10.43 -7.38 -9.68
CA THR A 33 11.71 -6.86 -9.20
C THR A 33 12.01 -5.49 -9.80
N ASP A 34 11.75 -5.29 -11.09
CA ASP A 34 11.99 -4.04 -11.80
C ASP A 34 11.13 -2.87 -11.29
N SER A 35 10.06 -3.15 -10.53
CA SER A 35 9.17 -2.16 -9.95
C SER A 35 9.46 -1.91 -8.47
N VAL A 36 10.27 -2.77 -7.85
CA VAL A 36 10.63 -2.75 -6.43
C VAL A 36 12.06 -2.24 -6.24
N GLN A 37 13.00 -2.85 -6.94
CA GLN A 37 14.43 -2.61 -6.77
C GLN A 37 14.80 -1.16 -7.12
N GLY A 38 15.34 -0.44 -6.15
CA GLY A 38 15.72 0.96 -6.31
C GLY A 38 14.55 1.95 -6.27
N ASN A 39 13.34 1.51 -5.94
CA ASN A 39 12.15 2.36 -5.85
C ASN A 39 11.95 3.25 -7.10
N PRO A 40 11.78 2.64 -8.30
CA PRO A 40 11.75 3.36 -9.58
C PRO A 40 10.56 4.32 -9.70
N HIS A 41 9.49 4.07 -8.94
CA HIS A 41 8.31 4.92 -8.89
C HIS A 41 8.41 6.05 -7.85
N GLN A 42 9.56 6.19 -7.17
CA GLN A 42 9.85 7.26 -6.21
C GLN A 42 8.80 7.37 -5.10
N CYS A 43 8.28 6.24 -4.63
CA CYS A 43 7.33 6.18 -3.53
C CYS A 43 7.99 6.66 -2.24
N LEU A 44 7.33 7.53 -1.46
CA LEU A 44 7.89 8.13 -0.24
C LEU A 44 8.38 7.08 0.78
N TYR A 45 7.59 6.03 0.97
CA TYR A 45 7.89 4.92 1.88
C TYR A 45 8.53 3.72 1.19
N GLY A 46 8.80 3.81 -0.12
CA GLY A 46 9.44 2.77 -0.89
C GLY A 46 8.48 1.81 -1.62
N ALA A 47 9.09 0.81 -2.25
CA ALA A 47 8.43 -0.24 -3.00
C ALA A 47 8.86 -1.60 -2.44
N TYR A 48 7.92 -2.56 -2.35
CA TYR A 48 8.10 -3.84 -1.68
C TYR A 48 7.40 -4.96 -2.44
N TYR A 49 7.82 -6.21 -2.23
CA TYR A 49 7.16 -7.36 -2.84
C TYR A 49 5.78 -7.66 -2.24
N GLU A 50 5.68 -7.51 -0.93
CA GLU A 50 4.45 -7.78 -0.17
C GLU A 50 4.42 -6.94 1.12
N SER A 51 3.26 -6.88 1.76
CA SER A 51 3.07 -6.15 3.02
C SER A 51 3.93 -6.72 4.16
N ALA A 52 4.29 -7.99 4.13
CA ALA A 52 5.21 -8.59 5.10
C ALA A 52 6.67 -8.15 4.90
N SER A 53 7.01 -7.60 3.72
CA SER A 53 8.33 -7.03 3.43
C SER A 53 8.45 -5.55 3.85
N LEU A 54 7.36 -4.94 4.32
CA LEU A 54 7.42 -3.65 5.01
C LEU A 54 8.24 -3.87 6.29
N ASN A 55 9.37 -3.18 6.42
CA ASN A 55 10.31 -3.34 7.55
C ASN A 55 9.67 -2.93 8.89
N ASP A 56 10.17 -1.90 9.56
CA ASP A 56 9.57 -1.33 10.78
C ASP A 56 8.21 -0.65 10.54
N LEU A 57 7.58 -0.91 9.38
CA LEU A 57 6.36 -0.31 8.91
C LEU A 57 5.22 -1.33 8.90
N HIS A 58 4.06 -0.94 9.40
CA HIS A 58 2.86 -1.76 9.38
C HIS A 58 1.66 -1.00 8.81
N LEU A 59 0.88 -1.67 7.97
CA LEU A 59 -0.37 -1.13 7.45
C LEU A 59 -1.55 -1.73 8.21
N THR A 60 -2.44 -0.86 8.68
CA THR A 60 -3.70 -1.24 9.32
C THR A 60 -4.87 -0.65 8.57
N PHE A 61 -5.87 -1.47 8.28
CA PHE A 61 -7.11 -1.00 7.66
C PHE A 61 -7.91 -0.11 8.61
N VAL A 62 -8.48 0.97 8.08
CA VAL A 62 -9.38 1.86 8.82
C VAL A 62 -10.81 1.68 8.34
N ARG A 63 -11.07 1.95 7.05
CA ARG A 63 -12.40 1.90 6.44
C ARG A 63 -12.32 1.92 4.91
N PHE A 64 -13.44 1.66 4.25
CA PHE A 64 -13.60 1.98 2.83
C PHE A 64 -14.18 3.39 2.67
N THR A 65 -13.60 4.15 1.75
CA THR A 65 -14.03 5.49 1.33
C THR A 65 -14.16 5.49 -0.19
N ASN A 66 -15.39 5.49 -0.70
CA ASN A 66 -15.71 5.42 -2.13
C ASN A 66 -15.09 4.20 -2.85
N ALA A 67 -14.10 4.44 -3.72
CA ALA A 67 -13.36 3.43 -4.47
C ALA A 67 -12.04 3.02 -3.77
N PHE A 68 -11.76 3.54 -2.58
CA PHE A 68 -10.50 3.35 -1.88
C PHE A 68 -10.68 2.70 -0.51
N ALA A 69 -9.67 1.95 -0.09
CA ALA A 69 -9.46 1.49 1.28
C ALA A 69 -8.50 2.45 1.97
N GLU A 70 -8.97 3.11 3.02
CA GLU A 70 -8.17 3.95 3.91
C GLU A 70 -7.39 3.05 4.88
N SER A 71 -6.09 3.27 4.97
CA SER A 71 -5.19 2.51 5.84
C SER A 71 -4.23 3.44 6.57
N ARG A 72 -3.88 3.12 7.81
CA ARG A 72 -2.84 3.82 8.57
C ARG A 72 -1.52 3.09 8.43
N LEU A 73 -0.47 3.86 8.12
CA LEU A 73 0.91 3.43 8.22
C LEU A 73 1.43 3.70 9.61
N LEU A 74 1.95 2.66 10.24
CA LEU A 74 2.54 2.69 11.56
C LEU A 74 4.04 2.47 11.41
N SER A 75 4.86 3.19 12.18
CA SER A 75 6.24 2.79 12.46
C SER A 75 6.31 2.28 13.89
N GLY A 76 6.54 0.97 14.04
CA GLY A 76 6.26 0.28 15.31
C GLY A 76 4.80 0.48 15.74
N ALA A 77 4.59 1.15 16.88
CA ALA A 77 3.24 1.44 17.42
C ALA A 77 2.71 2.85 17.08
N LYS A 78 3.49 3.68 16.37
CA LYS A 78 3.14 5.09 16.12
C LYS A 78 2.57 5.28 14.71
N PRO A 79 1.36 5.84 14.54
CA PRO A 79 0.87 6.22 13.22
C PRO A 79 1.71 7.38 12.66
N ILE A 80 2.21 7.20 11.44
CA ILE A 80 3.05 8.19 10.77
C ILE A 80 2.40 8.75 9.50
N ASP A 81 1.46 8.02 8.87
CA ASP A 81 0.72 8.52 7.71
C ASP A 81 -0.57 7.73 7.45
N THR A 82 -1.39 8.24 6.54
CA THR A 82 -2.58 7.58 5.98
C THR A 82 -2.38 7.33 4.50
N LEU A 83 -2.64 6.10 4.05
CA LEU A 83 -2.58 5.70 2.65
C LEU A 83 -3.95 5.24 2.18
N TYR A 84 -4.21 5.52 0.90
CA TYR A 84 -5.39 5.08 0.20
C TYR A 84 -5.00 4.09 -0.88
N PHE A 85 -5.54 2.88 -0.81
CA PHE A 85 -5.37 1.84 -1.83
C PHE A 85 -6.67 1.70 -2.60
N ARG A 86 -6.65 1.41 -3.91
CA ARG A 86 -7.92 1.08 -4.58
C ARG A 86 -8.51 -0.20 -3.99
N LYS A 87 -9.81 -0.17 -3.69
CA LYS A 87 -10.52 -1.30 -3.09
C LYS A 87 -10.47 -2.58 -3.95
N GLU A 88 -10.36 -2.41 -5.26
CA GLU A 88 -10.31 -3.52 -6.22
C GLU A 88 -8.97 -4.27 -6.21
N TRP A 89 -7.91 -3.68 -5.65
CA TRP A 89 -6.57 -4.26 -5.57
C TRP A 89 -6.29 -4.97 -4.25
N VAL A 90 -7.07 -4.68 -3.22
CA VAL A 90 -6.78 -5.09 -1.85
C VAL A 90 -7.90 -5.94 -1.26
N MET A 91 -7.54 -7.12 -0.78
CA MET A 91 -8.44 -7.94 0.01
C MET A 91 -8.06 -7.83 1.48
N TRP A 92 -9.00 -7.32 2.28
CA TRP A 92 -8.88 -7.28 3.72
C TRP A 92 -9.73 -8.40 4.31
N THR A 93 -9.09 -9.46 4.80
CA THR A 93 -9.78 -10.54 5.52
C THR A 93 -9.79 -10.21 7.02
N PRO A 94 -10.96 -10.31 7.70
CA PRO A 94 -11.06 -10.11 9.14
C PRO A 94 -10.16 -11.06 9.93
#